data_AF-A0A9P0PFU5-F1
#
_entry.id   AF-A0A9P0PFU5-F1
#
_cell.length_a   1.000
_cell.length_b   1.000
_cell.length_c   1.000
_cell.angle_alpha   90.00
_cell.angle_beta   90.00
_cell.angle_gamma   90.00
#
_symmetry.space_group_name_H-M   'P 1'
#
loop_
_entity.id
_entity.type
_entity.pdbx_description
1 polymer ?
#
loop_
_entity_poly.entity_id
_entity_poly.type
_entity_poly.pdbx_seq_one_letter_code
_entity_poly.pdbx_strand_id
1 'polypeptide(L)'
;MSSSKKIQIGTYKYQNNISLQTLNLDESTDVFGTSQMAVFVRMVFNDFTVKKNLLRLIPLKEQTTGRTCFLLLKIIFLLRKFQYRKW
;
A
#
# COMPACT_ATOMS: atom_id res chain seq x y z
N MET A 1 -28.18 15.63 -10.32
CA MET A 1 -26.83 15.75 -9.71
C MET A 1 -26.89 15.20 -8.29
N SER A 2 -26.37 13.99 -8.05
CA SER A 2 -26.11 13.49 -6.69
C SER A 2 -24.63 13.13 -6.62
N SER A 3 -23.91 13.84 -5.78
CA SER A 3 -22.46 13.79 -5.64
C SER A 3 -22.05 12.57 -4.82
N SER A 4 -21.48 11.56 -5.48
CA SER A 4 -20.84 10.42 -4.82
C SER A 4 -19.56 10.88 -4.12
N LYS A 5 -19.55 10.82 -2.77
CA LYS A 5 -18.36 11.09 -1.93
C LYS A 5 -17.22 10.14 -2.31
N LYS A 6 -16.25 10.64 -3.07
CA LYS A 6 -14.98 9.95 -3.35
C LYS A 6 -14.15 9.89 -2.07
N ILE A 7 -13.93 8.69 -1.54
CA ILE A 7 -12.95 8.46 -0.47
C ILE A 7 -11.57 8.65 -1.09
N GLN A 8 -11.03 9.85 -0.95
CA GLN A 8 -9.72 10.22 -1.45
C GLN A 8 -8.65 9.65 -0.51
N ILE A 9 -8.15 8.46 -0.82
CA ILE A 9 -6.92 7.94 -0.22
C ILE A 9 -5.81 8.78 -0.85
N GLY A 10 -5.16 9.62 -0.03
CA GLY A 10 -4.16 10.64 -0.40
C GLY A 10 -3.74 10.60 -1.87
N THR A 11 -4.38 11.40 -2.70
CA THR A 11 -4.08 11.48 -4.12
C THR A 11 -2.66 11.97 -4.30
N TYR A 12 -1.77 11.06 -4.69
CA TYR A 12 -0.63 11.41 -5.51
C TYR A 12 -1.20 12.10 -6.75
N LYS A 13 -1.15 13.44 -6.79
CA LYS A 13 -1.27 14.20 -8.03
C LYS A 13 0.00 13.94 -8.85
N TYR A 14 0.20 12.71 -9.32
CA TYR A 14 1.19 12.43 -10.34
C TYR A 14 0.46 12.37 -11.68
N GLN A 15 0.94 13.24 -12.57
CA GLN A 15 0.66 13.49 -13.98
C GLN A 15 -0.14 12.41 -14.74
N ASN A 16 -0.89 12.85 -15.75
CA ASN A 16 -1.77 12.16 -16.71
C ASN A 16 -1.23 10.90 -17.44
N ASN A 17 -0.20 10.21 -16.94
CA ASN A 17 0.59 9.21 -17.66
C ASN A 17 0.66 7.83 -16.95
N ILE A 18 -0.21 7.55 -15.97
CA ILE A 18 -0.28 6.23 -15.30
C ILE A 18 -1.32 5.36 -16.01
N SER A 19 -0.89 4.19 -16.50
CA SER A 19 -1.77 3.19 -17.14
C SER A 19 -2.40 2.25 -16.12
N LEU A 20 -1.67 1.89 -15.05
CA LEU A 20 -2.13 0.93 -14.06
C LEU A 20 -1.60 1.26 -12.65
N GLN A 21 -2.44 1.05 -11.64
CA GLN A 21 -2.04 1.14 -10.23
C GLN A 21 -2.51 -0.11 -9.48
N THR A 22 -1.57 -0.80 -8.82
CA THR A 22 -1.84 -2.00 -8.02
C THR A 22 -1.33 -1.84 -6.60
N LEU A 23 -2.00 -2.50 -5.65
CA LEU A 23 -1.49 -2.70 -4.30
C LEU A 23 -0.79 -4.05 -4.24
N ASN A 24 0.44 -4.07 -3.75
CA ASN A 24 1.27 -5.26 -3.65
C ASN A 24 1.64 -5.51 -2.18
N LEU A 25 1.65 -6.78 -1.80
CA LEU A 25 1.95 -7.24 -0.45
C LEU A 25 3.06 -8.27 -0.57
N ASP A 26 4.20 -7.96 0.03
CA ASP A 26 5.33 -8.88 0.08
C ASP A 26 5.62 -9.22 1.54
N GLU A 27 5.95 -10.48 1.81
CA GLU A 27 6.53 -10.84 3.10
C GLU A 27 8.00 -10.42 3.12
N SER A 28 8.44 -9.92 4.27
CA SER A 28 9.80 -9.47 4.54
C SER A 28 10.17 -9.83 5.98
N THR A 29 11.42 -9.64 6.34
CA THR A 29 11.94 -9.86 7.69
C THR A 29 12.75 -8.64 8.09
N ASP A 30 12.56 -8.15 9.32
CA ASP A 30 13.38 -7.06 9.85
C ASP A 30 14.79 -7.55 10.28
N VAL A 31 15.64 -6.61 10.68
CA VAL A 31 17.02 -6.90 11.10
C VAL A 31 17.10 -7.78 12.35
N PHE A 32 16.00 -7.94 13.10
CA PHE A 32 15.91 -8.78 14.29
C PHE A 32 15.23 -10.13 14.03
N GLY A 33 14.91 -10.45 12.76
CA GLY A 33 14.26 -11.72 12.40
C GLY A 33 12.73 -11.72 12.53
N THR A 34 12.10 -10.57 12.78
CA THR A 34 10.64 -10.49 12.87
C THR A 34 10.04 -10.47 11.47
N SER A 35 9.11 -11.38 11.17
CA SER A 35 8.35 -11.34 9.92
C SER A 35 7.49 -10.07 9.86
N GLN A 36 7.41 -9.47 8.67
CA GLN A 36 6.68 -8.24 8.42
C GLN A 36 6.06 -8.26 7.03
N MET A 37 4.87 -7.69 6.91
CA MET A 37 4.19 -7.48 5.64
C MET A 37 4.55 -6.10 5.10
N ALA A 38 5.27 -6.07 3.99
CA ALA A 38 5.60 -4.86 3.24
C ALA A 38 4.49 -4.56 2.23
N VAL A 39 3.87 -3.39 2.40
CA VAL A 39 2.77 -2.93 1.55
C VAL A 39 3.30 -1.89 0.58
N PHE A 40 3.15 -2.13 -0.70
CA PHE A 40 3.60 -1.25 -1.77
C PHE A 40 2.45 -0.79 -2.64
N VAL A 41 2.57 0.41 -3.18
CA VAL A 41 1.85 0.81 -4.39
C VAL A 41 2.78 0.64 -5.57
N ARG A 42 2.34 -0.11 -6.58
CA ARG A 42 3.02 -0.24 -7.86
C ARG A 42 2.25 0.55 -8.90
N MET A 43 2.96 1.40 -9.63
CA MET A 43 2.43 2.20 -10.72
C MET A 43 3.14 1.80 -12.00
N VAL A 44 2.37 1.51 -13.04
CA VAL A 44 2.86 1.32 -14.40
C VAL A 44 2.48 2.58 -15.18
N PHE A 45 3.47 3.16 -15.85
CA PHE A 45 3.29 4.34 -16.68
C PHE A 45 3.08 3.93 -18.14
N ASN A 46 2.59 4.86 -18.96
CA ASN A 46 2.31 4.60 -20.38
C ASN A 46 3.58 4.30 -21.20
N ASP A 47 4.74 4.75 -20.74
CA ASP A 47 6.06 4.44 -21.30
C ASP A 47 6.63 3.09 -20.81
N PHE A 48 5.79 2.26 -20.17
CA PHE A 48 6.15 1.00 -19.51
C PHE A 48 7.14 1.14 -18.34
N THR A 49 7.45 2.37 -17.90
CA THR A 49 8.19 2.57 -16.66
C THR A 49 7.36 2.02 -15.50
N VAL A 50 8.01 1.32 -14.57
CA VAL A 50 7.38 0.80 -13.36
C VAL A 50 7.99 1.49 -12.15
N LYS A 51 7.16 2.13 -11.33
CA LYS A 51 7.57 2.63 -10.01
C LYS A 51 6.89 1.83 -8.92
N LYS A 52 7.67 1.42 -7.92
CA LYS A 52 7.19 0.72 -6.72
C LYS A 52 7.56 1.57 -5.51
N ASN A 53 6.55 1.96 -4.73
CA ASN A 53 6.73 2.80 -3.56
C ASN A 53 6.24 2.05 -2.31
N LEU A 54 7.11 1.92 -1.31
CA LEU A 54 6.76 1.36 -0.01
C LEU A 54 5.81 2.32 0.70
N LEU A 55 4.63 1.82 1.04
CA LEU A 55 3.63 2.58 1.79
C LEU A 55 3.75 2.34 3.29
N ARG A 56 4.00 1.09 3.70
CA ARG A 56 4.05 0.70 5.12
C ARG A 56 4.73 -0.65 5.30
N LEU A 57 5.44 -0.80 6.42
CA LEU A 57 5.83 -2.10 6.99
C LEU A 57 4.90 -2.40 8.17
N ILE A 58 4.34 -3.60 8.18
CA ILE A 58 3.43 -4.06 9.24
C ILE A 58 4.10 -5.25 9.90
N PRO A 59 4.51 -5.16 11.18
CA PRO A 59 5.06 -6.31 11.87
C PRO A 59 3.99 -7.40 11.96
N LEU A 60 4.37 -8.61 11.58
CA LEU A 60 3.54 -9.81 11.71
C LEU A 60 4.00 -10.51 12.99
N LYS A 61 3.19 -10.36 14.04
CA LYS A 61 3.42 -11.05 15.31
C LYS A 61 2.57 -12.33 15.27
N GLU A 62 3.17 -13.46 15.67
CA GLU A 62 2.53 -14.78 15.78
C GLU A 62 2.21 -15.46 14.44
N GLN A 63 1.24 -16.39 14.43
CA GLN A 63 0.85 -17.17 13.26
C GLN A 63 0.11 -16.29 12.24
N THR A 64 0.78 -16.02 11.12
CA THR A 64 0.23 -15.18 10.06
C THR A 64 -0.76 -15.99 9.22
N THR A 65 -2.04 -15.64 9.29
CA THR A 65 -3.08 -16.21 8.41
C THR A 65 -3.52 -15.18 7.37
N GLY A 66 -4.10 -15.64 6.25
CA GLY A 66 -4.67 -14.73 5.24
C GLY A 66 -5.75 -13.79 5.82
N ARG A 67 -6.50 -14.26 6.84
CA ARG A 67 -7.49 -13.44 7.56
C ARG A 67 -6.80 -12.32 8.36
N THR A 68 -5.70 -12.62 9.04
CA THR A 68 -4.90 -11.63 9.77
C THR A 68 -4.38 -10.55 8.81
N CYS A 69 -3.82 -10.93 7.66
CA CYS A 69 -3.35 -9.98 6.65
C CYS A 69 -4.47 -9.08 6.12
N PHE A 70 -5.63 -9.66 5.78
CA PHE A 70 -6.77 -8.89 5.30
C PHE A 70 -7.30 -7.89 6.34
N LEU A 71 -7.44 -8.29 7.60
CA LEU A 71 -7.90 -7.42 8.67
C LEU A 71 -6.91 -6.27 8.94
N LEU A 72 -5.60 -6.56 8.95
CA LEU A 72 -4.57 -5.53 9.11
C LEU A 72 -4.64 -4.50 7.99
N LEU A 73 -4.77 -4.93 6.74
CA LEU A 73 -4.96 -4.02 5.61
C LEU A 73 -6.23 -3.19 5.76
N LYS A 74 -7.36 -3.83 6.08
CA LYS A 74 -8.63 -3.12 6.28
C LYS A 74 -8.51 -2.04 7.34
N ILE A 75 -7.88 -2.33 8.48
CA ILE A 75 -7.64 -1.36 9.55
C ILE A 75 -6.76 -0.20 9.06
N ILE A 76 -5.68 -0.47 8.34
CA ILE A 76 -4.77 0.57 7.86
C ILE A 76 -5.46 1.50 6.86
N PHE A 77 -6.26 0.96 5.95
CA PHE A 77 -7.05 1.72 5.00
C PHE A 77 -8.13 2.56 5.71
N LEU A 78 -8.84 1.99 6.70
CA LEU A 78 -9.84 2.71 7.49
C LEU A 78 -9.24 3.86 8.30
N LEU A 79 -8.08 3.64 8.90
CA LEU A 79 -7.40 4.65 9.70
C LEU A 79 -6.74 5.75 8.85
N ARG A 80 -6.78 5.67 7.51
CA ARG A 80 -6.08 6.57 6.57
C ARG A 80 -4.60 6.79 6.93
N LYS A 81 -3.98 5.82 7.59
CA LYS A 81 -2.61 5.94 8.14
C LYS A 81 -1.51 5.74 7.08
N PHE A 82 -1.83 5.83 5.79
CA PHE A 82 -0.79 5.86 4.76
C PHE A 82 -0.12 7.23 4.76
N GLN A 83 1.01 7.34 5.47
CA GLN A 83 1.91 8.47 5.34
C GLN A 83 2.92 8.15 4.26
N TYR A 84 2.96 8.99 3.22
CA TYR A 84 4.07 8.99 2.29
C TYR A 84 5.33 9.42 3.03
N ARG A 85 6.31 8.52 3.13
CA ARG A 85 7.68 8.89 3.52
C ARG A 85 8.50 9.07 2.25
N LYS A 86 8.93 10.30 2.00
CA LYS A 86 10.07 10.58 1.13
C LYS A 86 11.31 10.13 1.89
N TRP A 87 12.02 9.16 1.34
CA TRP A 87 13.39 8.85 1.75
C TRP A 87 14.31 9.79 1.00
#